data_AF-A0A1C7IEH2-F1
#
_entry.id   AF-A0A1C7IEH2-F1
#
_cell.length_a   1.000
_cell.length_b   1.000
_cell.length_c   1.000
_cell.angle_alpha   90.00
_cell.angle_beta   90.00
_cell.angle_gamma   90.00
#
_symmetry.space_group_name_H-M   'P 1'
#
loop_
_entity.id
_entity.type
_entity.pdbx_description
1 polymer ?
#
loop_
_entity_poly.entity_id
_entity_poly.type
_entity_poly.pdbx_seq_one_letter_code
_entity_poly.pdbx_strand_id
1 'polypeptide(L)'
;MYNRIKDLCEKKGLNGKEFGALLGLKKSPLTDWKNEKAKPTVEQVIAMCDIFATTAEYIIFGKECTELSKEENSIIMAYRKADPAIQQATKKLLDIPEITSQRVEGEELSSSRTG
;
A
#
# COMPACT_ATOMS: atom_id res chain seq x y z
N MET A 1 -11.44 -0.24 12.62
CA MET A 1 -10.24 -1.05 12.91
C MET A 1 -10.47 -2.52 12.56
N TYR A 2 -11.46 -3.19 13.15
CA TYR A 2 -11.76 -4.61 12.87
C TYR A 2 -11.85 -4.94 11.36
N ASN A 3 -12.65 -4.21 10.57
CA ASN A 3 -12.80 -4.49 9.14
C ASN A 3 -11.44 -4.50 8.40
N ARG A 4 -10.56 -3.55 8.69
CA ARG A 4 -9.22 -3.48 8.09
C ARG A 4 -8.36 -4.69 8.46
N ILE A 5 -8.38 -5.11 9.72
CA ILE A 5 -7.65 -6.31 10.17
C ILE A 5 -8.23 -7.56 9.49
N LYS A 6 -9.55 -7.66 9.38
CA LYS A 6 -10.23 -8.77 8.68
C LYS A 6 -9.81 -8.82 7.22
N ASP A 7 -9.81 -7.69 6.52
CA ASP A 7 -9.42 -7.61 5.11
C ASP A 7 -7.93 -7.99 4.91
N LEU A 8 -7.05 -7.57 5.83
CA LEU A 8 -5.65 -7.98 5.82
C LEU A 8 -5.47 -9.49 6.03
N CYS A 9 -6.22 -10.09 6.95
CA CYS A 9 -6.23 -11.54 7.14
C CYS A 9 -6.72 -12.26 5.88
N GLU A 10 -7.79 -11.78 5.25
CA GLU A 10 -8.35 -12.36 4.02
C GLU A 10 -7.36 -12.27 2.85
N LYS A 11 -6.70 -11.11 2.66
CA LYS A 11 -5.66 -10.93 1.64
C LYS A 11 -4.47 -11.89 1.81
N LYS A 12 -4.12 -12.22 3.06
CA LYS A 12 -3.05 -13.18 3.38
C LYS A 12 -3.54 -14.63 3.43
N GLY A 13 -4.84 -14.89 3.26
CA GLY A 13 -5.43 -16.23 3.38
C GLY A 13 -5.41 -16.80 4.81
N LEU A 14 -5.31 -15.95 5.83
CA LEU A 14 -5.23 -16.37 7.24
C LEU A 14 -6.62 -16.55 7.84
N ASN A 15 -6.84 -17.70 8.48
CA ASN A 15 -8.02 -17.88 9.31
C ASN A 15 -7.82 -17.26 10.71
N GLY A 16 -8.91 -16.99 11.43
CA GLY A 16 -8.84 -16.31 12.73
C GLY A 16 -8.03 -17.06 13.80
N LYS A 17 -7.95 -18.39 13.74
CA LYS A 17 -7.13 -19.18 14.66
C LYS A 17 -5.64 -19.05 14.34
N GLU A 18 -5.27 -19.13 13.07
CA GLU A 18 -3.90 -18.94 12.60
C GLU A 18 -3.42 -17.53 12.91
N PHE A 19 -4.23 -16.52 12.62
CA PHE A 19 -3.94 -15.14 12.97
C PHE A 19 -3.76 -14.96 14.49
N GLY A 20 -4.64 -15.56 15.30
CA GLY A 20 -4.48 -15.57 16.75
C GLY A 20 -3.16 -16.21 17.20
N ALA A 21 -2.78 -17.34 16.59
CA ALA A 21 -1.52 -18.03 16.89
C ALA A 21 -0.29 -17.19 16.51
N LEU A 22 -0.32 -16.49 15.36
CA LEU A 22 0.74 -15.56 14.96
C LEU A 22 0.90 -14.38 15.94
N LEU A 23 -0.18 -13.98 16.60
CA LEU A 23 -0.16 -12.96 17.65
C LEU A 23 0.16 -13.52 19.05
N GLY A 24 0.49 -14.81 19.17
CA GLY A 24 0.78 -15.47 20.46
C GLY A 24 -0.46 -15.73 21.32
N LEU A 25 -1.67 -15.72 20.73
CA LEU A 25 -2.92 -15.92 21.43
C LEU A 25 -3.45 -17.36 21.29
N LYS A 26 -4.08 -17.87 22.36
CA LYS A 26 -4.68 -19.21 22.39
C LYS A 26 -5.99 -19.32 21.59
N LYS A 27 -6.64 -18.19 21.27
CA LYS A 27 -7.93 -18.11 20.58
C LYS A 27 -7.91 -17.00 19.54
N SER A 28 -8.83 -17.06 18.58
CA SER A 28 -9.02 -16.00 17.59
C SER A 28 -9.47 -14.71 18.28
N PRO A 29 -8.69 -13.62 18.20
CA PRO A 29 -9.10 -12.33 18.77
C PRO A 29 -10.14 -11.60 17.92
N LEU A 30 -10.33 -12.02 16.66
CA LEU A 30 -11.18 -11.34 15.69
C LEU A 30 -12.64 -11.23 16.15
N THR A 31 -13.18 -12.25 16.81
CA THR A 31 -14.57 -12.24 17.29
C THR A 31 -14.78 -11.21 18.41
N ASP A 32 -13.81 -11.10 19.32
CA ASP A 32 -13.91 -10.14 20.44
C ASP A 32 -13.69 -8.71 19.95
N TRP A 33 -12.79 -8.50 18.98
CA TRP A 33 -12.59 -7.20 18.33
C TRP A 33 -13.78 -6.79 17.44
N LYS A 34 -14.46 -7.75 16.80
CA LYS A 34 -15.69 -7.50 16.04
C LYS A 34 -16.82 -6.99 16.93
N ASN A 35 -16.97 -7.61 18.09
CA ASN A 35 -18.04 -7.31 19.04
C ASN A 35 -17.67 -6.19 20.04
N GLU A 36 -16.54 -5.51 19.81
CA GLU A 36 -16.01 -4.43 20.66
C GLU A 36 -15.77 -4.83 22.13
N LYS A 37 -15.73 -6.13 22.44
CA LYS A 37 -15.44 -6.66 23.79
C LYS A 37 -13.99 -6.42 24.19
N ALA A 38 -13.11 -6.33 23.20
CA ALA A 38 -11.70 -6.02 23.37
C ALA A 38 -11.20 -5.19 22.19
N LYS A 39 -10.05 -4.55 22.37
CA LYS A 39 -9.30 -3.88 21.31
C LYS A 39 -7.90 -4.51 21.22
N PRO A 40 -7.24 -4.45 20.05
CA PRO A 40 -5.86 -4.87 19.96
C PRO A 40 -4.97 -3.99 20.85
N THR A 41 -4.02 -4.63 21.52
CA THR A 41 -2.94 -3.97 22.26
C THR A 41 -1.91 -3.37 21.30
N VAL A 42 -1.06 -2.47 21.80
CA VAL A 42 -0.01 -1.85 20.99
C VAL A 42 0.96 -2.91 20.47
N GLU A 43 1.31 -3.89 21.30
CA GLU A 43 2.18 -5.01 20.96
C GLU A 43 1.58 -5.86 19.83
N GLN A 44 0.27 -6.09 19.87
CA GLN A 44 -0.43 -6.79 18.79
C GLN A 44 -0.46 -5.98 17.50
N VAL A 45 -0.59 -4.65 17.57
CA VAL A 45 -0.52 -3.79 16.39
C VAL A 45 0.88 -3.83 15.78
N ILE A 46 1.94 -3.78 16.59
CA ILE A 46 3.33 -3.92 16.12
C ILE A 46 3.51 -5.28 15.42
N ALA A 47 3.10 -6.37 16.06
CA ALA A 47 3.18 -7.70 15.45
C ALA A 47 2.38 -7.79 14.13
N MET A 48 1.21 -7.15 14.06
CA MET A 48 0.43 -7.05 12.82
C MET A 48 1.17 -6.29 11.71
N CYS A 49 1.93 -5.25 12.05
CA CYS A 49 2.72 -4.50 11.07
C CYS A 49 3.73 -5.43 10.38
N ASP A 50 4.40 -6.29 11.15
CA ASP A 50 5.36 -7.27 10.63
C ASP A 50 4.68 -8.38 9.82
N ILE A 51 3.55 -8.92 10.30
CA ILE A 51 2.81 -10.01 9.64
C ILE A 51 2.25 -9.56 8.27
N PHE A 52 1.70 -8.35 8.24
CA PHE A 52 1.00 -7.82 7.07
C PHE A 52 1.87 -6.89 6.20
N ALA A 53 3.12 -6.65 6.59
CA ALA A 53 4.01 -5.68 5.94
C ALA A 53 3.32 -4.33 5.73
N THR A 54 2.70 -3.80 6.78
CA THR A 54 1.92 -2.55 6.76
C THR A 54 2.28 -1.65 7.93
N THR A 55 1.75 -0.43 7.96
CA THR A 55 2.02 0.52 9.04
C THR A 55 0.95 0.48 10.12
N ALA A 56 1.34 0.81 11.35
CA ALA A 56 0.41 0.95 12.46
C ALA A 56 -0.64 2.03 12.17
N GLU A 57 -0.27 3.08 11.43
CA GLU A 57 -1.19 4.15 11.01
C GLU A 57 -2.32 3.61 10.12
N TYR A 58 -1.99 2.72 9.17
CA TYR A 58 -2.99 2.07 8.34
C TYR A 58 -3.92 1.16 9.17
N ILE A 59 -3.38 0.38 10.10
CA ILE A 59 -4.17 -0.50 10.97
C ILE A 59 -5.07 0.28 11.93
N ILE A 60 -4.63 1.44 12.43
CA ILE A 60 -5.35 2.23 13.43
C ILE A 60 -6.32 3.23 12.78
N PHE A 61 -5.85 4.05 11.86
CA PHE A 61 -6.61 5.15 11.26
C PHE A 61 -7.13 4.84 9.86
N GLY A 62 -6.49 3.92 9.13
CA GLY A 62 -6.92 3.54 7.78
C GLY A 62 -6.43 4.52 6.72
N LYS A 63 -5.45 5.35 7.07
CA LYS A 63 -4.70 6.14 6.12
C LYS A 63 -3.67 5.22 5.49
N GLU A 64 -3.71 5.07 4.17
CA GLU A 64 -2.63 4.42 3.45
C GLU A 64 -1.38 5.28 3.63
N CYS A 65 -0.29 4.65 4.07
CA CYS A 65 0.99 5.32 4.09
C CYS A 65 1.42 5.42 2.62
N THR A 66 1.28 6.61 2.03
CA THR A 66 1.77 6.90 0.68
C THR A 66 3.30 7.04 0.64
N GLU A 67 3.99 6.74 1.74
CA GLU A 67 5.44 6.83 1.83
C GLU A 67 6.09 5.58 1.28
N LEU A 68 6.57 5.70 0.04
CA LEU A 68 7.39 4.72 -0.64
C LEU A 68 8.63 4.41 0.21
N SER A 69 8.98 3.13 0.31
CA SER A 69 10.27 2.70 0.89
C SER A 69 11.44 3.35 0.14
N LYS A 70 12.64 3.34 0.75
CA LYS A 70 13.85 3.86 0.11
C LYS A 70 14.16 3.14 -1.21
N GLU A 71 13.88 1.85 -1.27
CA GLU A 71 14.03 1.03 -2.47
C GLU A 71 13.02 1.44 -3.55
N GLU A 72 11.74 1.54 -3.22
CA GLU A 72 10.69 1.97 -4.15
C GLU A 72 10.94 3.39 -4.69
N ASN A 73 11.37 4.32 -3.84
CA ASN A 73 11.80 5.66 -4.26
C ASN A 73 12.97 5.60 -5.24
N SER A 74 13.96 4.75 -4.98
CA SER A 74 15.12 4.58 -5.86
C SER A 74 14.71 4.00 -7.21
N ILE A 75 13.79 3.02 -7.23
CA ILE A 75 13.23 2.43 -8.43
C ILE A 75 12.45 3.49 -9.23
N ILE A 76 11.60 4.29 -8.58
CA ILE A 76 10.82 5.35 -9.24
C ILE A 76 11.74 6.43 -9.82
N MET A 77 12.79 6.82 -9.09
CA MET A 77 13.77 7.79 -9.58
C MET A 77 14.56 7.24 -10.77
N ALA A 78 14.97 5.97 -10.73
CA ALA A 78 15.67 5.31 -11.83
C ALA A 78 14.76 5.18 -13.06
N TYR A 79 13.51 4.76 -12.87
CA TYR A 79 12.50 4.66 -13.92
C TYR A 79 12.28 6.00 -14.63
N ARG A 80 12.12 7.10 -13.88
CA ARG A 80 11.94 8.46 -14.43
C ARG A 80 13.12 8.95 -15.27
N LYS A 81 14.34 8.49 -14.96
CA LYS A 81 15.57 8.85 -15.67
C LYS A 81 15.91 7.90 -16.82
N ALA A 82 15.31 6.71 -16.85
CA ALA A 82 15.60 5.70 -17.85
C ALA A 82 15.06 6.10 -19.23
N ASP A 83 15.69 5.56 -20.28
CA ASP A 83 15.25 5.74 -21.67
C ASP A 83 13.81 5.22 -21.88
N PRO A 84 13.00 5.82 -22.78
CA PRO A 84 11.65 5.37 -23.06
C PRO A 84 11.51 3.87 -23.37
N ALA A 85 12.49 3.25 -24.03
CA ALA A 85 12.47 1.82 -24.31
C ALA A 85 12.59 0.98 -23.02
N ILE A 86 13.42 1.43 -22.07
CA ILE A 86 13.57 0.78 -20.76
C ILE A 86 12.33 0.99 -19.90
N GLN A 87 11.71 2.16 -19.97
CA GLN A 87 10.45 2.42 -19.29
C GLN A 87 9.33 1.50 -19.80
N GLN A 88 9.23 1.33 -21.13
CA GLN A 88 8.25 0.45 -21.75
C GLN A 88 8.52 -1.03 -21.41
N ALA A 89 9.78 -1.46 -21.44
CA ALA A 89 10.17 -2.80 -21.02
C ALA A 89 9.84 -3.04 -19.55
N THR A 90 10.13 -2.08 -18.67
CA THR A 90 9.81 -2.17 -17.24
C THR A 90 8.31 -2.28 -17.00
N LYS A 91 7.49 -1.48 -17.71
CA LYS A 91 6.02 -1.58 -17.66
C LYS A 91 5.53 -2.97 -18.06
N LYS A 92 6.11 -3.54 -19.12
CA LYS A 92 5.77 -4.88 -19.60
C LYS A 92 6.20 -5.97 -18.62
N LEU A 93 7.37 -5.84 -18.00
CA LEU A 93 7.87 -6.81 -17.02
C LEU A 93 7.05 -6.82 -15.72
N LEU A 94 6.50 -5.67 -15.36
CA LEU A 94 5.69 -5.48 -14.15
C LEU A 94 4.18 -5.62 -14.41
N ASP A 95 3.78 -6.00 -15.63
CA ASP A 95 2.38 -6.10 -16.07
C ASP A 95 1.53 -4.87 -15.71
N ILE A 96 2.11 -3.68 -15.83
CA ILE A 96 1.43 -2.43 -15.49
C ILE A 96 0.42 -2.11 -16.61
N PRO A 97 -0.89 -1.96 -16.30
CA PRO A 97 -1.88 -1.60 -17.31
C PRO A 97 -1.56 -0.24 -17.91
N GLU A 98 -1.71 -0.08 -19.23
CA GLU A 98 -1.53 1.21 -19.89
C GLU A 98 -2.59 2.20 -19.39
N ILE A 99 -2.21 3.07 -18.45
CA ILE A 99 -3.04 4.21 -18.06
C ILE A 99 -2.85 5.27 -19.14
N THR A 100 -3.80 5.34 -20.07
CA THR A 100 -3.87 6.41 -21.07
C THR A 100 -4.27 7.71 -20.36
N SER A 101 -3.30 8.47 -19.86
CA SER A 101 -3.55 9.82 -19.39
C SER A 101 -3.93 10.70 -20.58
N GLN A 102 -5.22 11.04 -20.68
CA GLN A 102 -5.70 12.09 -21.56
C GLN A 102 -4.95 13.40 -21.26
N ARG A 103 -4.43 13.97 -22.34
CA ARG A 103 -3.97 15.35 -22.51
C ARG A 103 -4.86 16.32 -21.71
N VAL A 104 -4.27 17.09 -20.81
CA VAL A 104 -4.83 18.40 -20.44
C VAL A 104 -4.06 19.42 -21.26
N GLU A 105 -4.69 19.87 -22.33
CA GLU A 105 -4.34 21.08 -23.05
C GLU A 105 -4.62 22.30 -22.16
N GLY A 106 -3.82 23.35 -22.34
CA GLY A 106 -3.91 24.63 -21.64
C GLY A 106 -2.62 25.39 -21.96
N GLU A 107 -2.58 26.07 -23.11
CA GLU A 107 -2.83 27.53 -23.20
C GLU A 107 -1.71 28.32 -22.52
N GLU A 108 -1.05 29.31 -23.11
CA GLU A 108 -1.25 30.01 -24.36
C GLU A 108 0.00 30.89 -24.60
N LEU A 109 0.26 31.16 -25.88
CA LEU A 109 0.66 32.45 -26.44
C LEU A 109 1.99 33.10 -25.98
N SER A 110 2.90 33.25 -26.94
CA SER A 110 3.14 34.54 -27.63
C SER A 110 4.16 35.37 -26.86
N SER A 111 5.32 35.69 -27.38
CA SER A 111 5.63 36.34 -28.64
C SER A 111 7.16 36.46 -28.63
N SER A 112 7.88 36.43 -29.73
CA SER A 112 8.21 37.63 -30.50
C SER A 112 9.47 37.25 -31.30
N ARG A 113 9.42 37.32 -32.65
CA ARG A 113 9.96 38.44 -33.46
C ARG A 113 11.51 38.42 -33.50
N THR A 114 12.24 38.53 -34.61
CA THR A 114 12.01 39.03 -35.97
C THR A 114 13.25 38.64 -36.79
N GLY A 115 13.13 38.46 -38.10
CA GLY A 115 14.27 38.34 -39.01
C GLY A 115 13.84 37.91 -40.39
#